data_AF-A0A238BII9-F1
#
_entry.id   AF-A0A238BII9-F1
#
_cell.length_a   1.000
_cell.length_b   1.000
_cell.length_c   1.000
_cell.angle_alpha   90.00
_cell.angle_beta   90.00
_cell.angle_gamma   90.00
#
_symmetry.space_group_name_H-M   'P 1'
#
loop_
_entity.id
_entity.type
_entity.pdbx_description
1 polymer ?
#
loop_
_entity_poly.entity_id
_entity_poly.type
_entity_poly.pdbx_seq_one_letter_code
_entity_poly.pdbx_strand_id
1 'polypeptide(L)'
;MCGYEQPPLCTKCENIKGILRKNLQVSEMNAPLRIEYSKQPDGCRAAFIVCGNEKGTVLPFIADTTGEAQLELICGNNARWRAFESSINVASISCTVLDIPPIPTTTQPKPPPVTTPTILPIPTTIPCIAKWTTWESWSVCTDTCGAYGSRQRFRSCERTREDCFCLGRLSETEFCNLQPCLYPRNACRPNYMVSSVNQKFACVPIQ
;
A
#
# COMPACT_ATOMS: atom_id res chain seq x y z
N MET A 1 33.19 -17.83 -13.69
CA MET A 1 33.33 -17.44 -12.27
C MET A 1 32.06 -16.70 -11.87
N CYS A 2 31.11 -17.37 -11.21
CA CYS A 2 29.93 -16.69 -10.66
C CYS A 2 30.36 -16.07 -9.34
N GLY A 3 30.47 -14.74 -9.30
CA GLY A 3 30.78 -14.01 -8.08
C GLY A 3 29.70 -14.26 -7.04
N TYR A 4 30.09 -14.62 -5.82
CA TYR A 4 29.24 -14.52 -4.65
C TYR A 4 29.10 -13.04 -4.31
N GLU A 5 28.26 -12.30 -5.04
CA GLU A 5 27.84 -10.98 -4.58
C GLU A 5 27.03 -11.16 -3.30
N GLN A 6 27.55 -10.57 -2.23
CA GLN A 6 26.88 -10.56 -0.93
C GLN A 6 25.50 -9.93 -1.11
N PRO A 7 24.41 -10.56 -0.61
CA PRO A 7 23.06 -10.07 -0.84
C PRO A 7 22.91 -8.63 -0.32
N PRO A 8 22.16 -7.77 -1.04
CA PRO A 8 22.05 -6.37 -0.68
C PRO A 8 21.45 -6.22 0.73
N LEU A 9 21.92 -5.21 1.48
CA LEU A 9 21.53 -4.99 2.88
C LEU A 9 20.01 -4.83 3.06
N CYS A 10 19.31 -4.32 2.05
CA CYS A 10 17.85 -4.19 2.02
C CYS A 10 17.09 -5.54 2.13
N THR A 11 17.77 -6.67 1.93
CA THR A 11 17.16 -8.00 2.12
C THR A 11 16.97 -8.34 3.59
N LYS A 12 17.69 -7.66 4.48
CA LYS A 12 17.77 -7.95 5.92
C LYS A 12 16.92 -7.04 6.79
N CYS A 13 15.99 -6.27 6.22
CA CYS A 13 15.05 -5.50 7.04
C CYS A 13 14.34 -6.41 8.04
N GLU A 14 14.23 -5.98 9.30
CA GLU A 14 13.42 -6.68 10.31
C GLU A 14 11.92 -6.50 10.01
N ASN A 15 11.07 -7.36 10.58
CA ASN A 15 9.63 -7.17 10.48
C ASN A 15 9.20 -5.90 11.21
N ILE A 16 8.30 -5.14 10.59
CA ILE A 16 7.80 -3.88 11.14
C ILE A 16 6.95 -4.19 12.38
N LYS A 17 7.16 -3.41 13.44
CA LYS A 17 6.41 -3.57 14.70
C LYS A 17 5.11 -2.78 14.63
N GLY A 18 3.98 -3.49 14.74
CA GLY A 18 2.69 -2.88 15.02
C GLY A 18 2.60 -2.47 16.50
N ILE A 19 2.20 -1.24 16.77
CA ILE A 19 2.06 -0.68 18.11
C ILE A 19 0.65 -0.15 18.35
N LEU A 20 0.10 -0.42 19.52
CA LEU A 20 -1.17 0.17 19.98
C LEU A 20 -0.89 1.52 20.64
N ARG A 21 -1.69 2.52 20.28
CA ARG A 21 -1.60 3.83 20.92
C ARG A 21 -2.26 3.74 22.30
N LYS A 22 -1.57 4.25 23.33
CA LYS A 22 -2.06 4.24 24.72
C LYS A 22 -2.87 5.48 25.09
N ASN A 23 -2.46 6.65 24.60
CA ASN A 23 -3.11 7.94 24.86
C ASN A 23 -4.00 8.31 23.68
N LEU A 24 -5.08 7.56 23.50
CA LEU A 24 -6.10 7.86 22.48
C LEU A 24 -6.96 9.04 22.93
N GLN A 25 -7.37 9.87 21.98
CA GLN A 25 -8.41 10.88 22.24
C GLN A 25 -9.78 10.21 22.41
N VAL A 26 -10.75 10.94 22.99
CA VAL A 26 -12.09 10.41 23.33
C VAL A 26 -12.83 9.84 22.11
N SER A 27 -12.54 10.35 20.91
CA SER A 27 -13.12 9.89 19.64
C SER A 27 -12.18 8.99 18.83
N GLU A 28 -11.08 8.49 19.39
CA GLU A 28 -10.13 7.61 18.71
C GLU A 28 -10.20 6.18 19.25
N MET A 29 -10.10 5.20 18.35
CA MET A 29 -9.91 3.81 18.73
C MET A 29 -8.75 3.17 17.94
N ASN A 30 -8.06 2.22 18.57
CA ASN A 30 -7.06 1.41 17.86
C ASN A 30 -7.79 0.50 16.87
N ALA A 31 -7.44 0.61 15.60
CA ALA A 31 -8.05 -0.17 14.53
C ALA A 31 -7.23 -1.42 14.17
N PRO A 32 -7.84 -2.41 13.50
CA PRO A 32 -7.12 -3.54 12.95
C PRO A 32 -5.97 -3.08 12.03
N LEU A 33 -4.79 -3.66 12.24
CA LEU A 33 -3.58 -3.40 11.46
C LEU A 33 -3.10 -4.72 10.86
N ARG A 34 -2.99 -4.77 9.53
CA ARG A 34 -2.48 -5.92 8.78
C ARG A 34 -1.24 -5.50 8.00
N ILE A 35 -0.22 -6.36 8.00
CA ILE A 35 1.02 -6.13 7.26
C ILE A 35 1.30 -7.36 6.38
N GLU A 36 1.35 -7.15 5.06
CA GLU A 36 1.82 -8.15 4.11
C GLU A 36 3.23 -7.82 3.63
N TYR A 37 4.02 -8.83 3.25
CA TYR A 37 5.36 -8.64 2.73
C TYR A 37 5.50 -9.24 1.33
N SER A 38 6.33 -8.62 0.49
CA SER A 38 6.75 -9.18 -0.80
C SER A 38 8.25 -8.99 -1.04
N LYS A 39 8.75 -9.64 -2.10
CA LYS A 39 10.13 -9.49 -2.56
C LYS A 39 10.16 -8.82 -3.93
N GLN A 40 10.81 -7.68 -4.01
CA GLN A 40 10.96 -6.92 -5.25
C GLN A 40 11.95 -7.59 -6.22
N PRO A 41 11.93 -7.22 -7.52
CA PRO A 41 12.83 -7.78 -8.53
C PRO A 41 14.33 -7.54 -8.24
N ASP A 42 14.65 -6.44 -7.56
CA ASP A 42 16.01 -6.11 -7.07
C ASP A 42 16.42 -6.95 -5.85
N GLY A 43 15.54 -7.82 -5.36
CA GLY A 43 15.71 -8.66 -4.19
C GLY A 43 15.32 -8.00 -2.86
N CYS A 44 15.09 -6.69 -2.82
CA CYS A 44 14.72 -5.97 -1.60
C CYS A 44 13.31 -6.34 -1.13
N ARG A 45 13.03 -6.16 0.18
CA ARG A 45 11.71 -6.39 0.75
C ARG A 45 10.78 -5.19 0.55
N ALA A 46 9.50 -5.45 0.32
CA ALA A 46 8.42 -4.46 0.42
C ALA A 46 7.40 -4.93 1.46
N ALA A 47 6.71 -3.97 2.09
CA ALA A 47 5.66 -4.22 3.07
C ALA A 47 4.41 -3.42 2.71
N PHE A 48 3.26 -4.07 2.66
CA PHE A 48 1.96 -3.46 2.48
C PHE A 48 1.24 -3.38 3.82
N ILE A 49 0.77 -2.20 4.17
CA ILE A 49 0.10 -1.95 5.44
C ILE A 49 -1.35 -1.60 5.14
N VAL A 50 -2.25 -2.30 5.80
CA VAL A 50 -3.69 -2.02 5.77
C VAL A 50 -4.13 -1.67 7.17
N CYS A 51 -4.78 -0.52 7.31
CA CYS A 51 -5.28 0.03 8.56
C CYS A 51 -6.76 0.38 8.44
N GLY A 52 -7.59 -0.21 9.31
CA GLY A 52 -9.05 -0.06 9.29
C GLY A 52 -9.78 -1.25 8.65
N ASN A 53 -11.12 -1.26 8.77
CA ASN A 53 -12.07 -2.17 8.12
C ASN A 53 -13.38 -1.39 7.85
N GLU A 54 -14.01 -1.59 6.70
CA GLU A 54 -15.42 -1.39 6.22
C GLU A 54 -16.39 -0.32 6.83
N LYS A 55 -16.09 0.40 7.93
CA LYS A 55 -16.99 1.37 8.60
C LYS A 55 -16.28 2.58 9.24
N GLY A 56 -14.99 2.80 8.97
CA GLY A 56 -14.24 3.93 9.53
C GLY A 56 -14.06 5.06 8.53
N THR A 57 -14.40 6.29 8.90
CA THR A 57 -14.04 7.48 8.11
C THR A 57 -12.67 7.99 8.55
N VAL A 58 -11.67 7.93 7.66
CA VAL A 58 -10.34 8.51 7.91
C VAL A 58 -10.16 9.77 7.06
N LEU A 59 -9.74 10.87 7.69
CA LEU A 59 -9.47 12.19 7.10
C LEU A 59 -8.20 12.17 6.20
N PRO A 60 -8.00 13.16 5.29
CA PRO A 60 -7.93 12.94 3.84
C PRO A 60 -6.53 12.66 3.27
N PHE A 61 -5.58 12.11 4.03
CA PHE A 61 -4.25 11.86 3.46
C PHE A 61 -4.10 10.48 2.81
N ILE A 62 -4.83 9.46 3.29
CA ILE A 62 -4.90 8.12 2.69
C ILE A 62 -6.23 7.49 3.10
N ALA A 63 -7.30 7.70 2.34
CA ALA A 63 -8.56 7.00 2.53
C ALA A 63 -9.07 6.55 1.17
N ASP A 64 -9.31 5.25 1.02
CA ASP A 64 -10.17 4.74 -0.05
C ASP A 64 -11.64 4.89 0.37
N THR A 65 -12.53 4.95 -0.61
CA THR A 65 -13.99 5.00 -0.48
C THR A 65 -14.60 3.88 0.40
N THR A 66 -13.80 2.88 0.76
CA THR A 66 -14.12 1.73 1.61
C THR A 66 -13.90 1.96 3.11
N GLY A 67 -13.24 3.07 3.51
CA GLY A 67 -12.90 3.35 4.91
C GLY A 67 -11.60 2.70 5.40
N GLU A 68 -10.72 2.34 4.47
CA GLU A 68 -9.42 1.73 4.74
C GLU A 68 -8.27 2.66 4.30
N ALA A 69 -7.19 2.68 5.09
CA ALA A 69 -5.94 3.34 4.76
C ALA A 69 -4.88 2.29 4.38
N GLN A 70 -4.29 2.45 3.21
CA GLN A 70 -3.36 1.50 2.63
C GLN A 70 -2.02 2.17 2.28
N LEU A 71 -0.90 1.54 2.64
CA LEU A 71 0.44 2.13 2.43
C LEU A 71 1.48 1.05 2.10
N GLU A 72 2.31 1.29 1.07
CA GLU A 72 3.51 0.48 0.82
C GLU A 72 4.77 1.13 1.42
N LEU A 73 5.58 0.33 2.10
CA LEU A 73 6.94 0.67 2.51
C LEU A 73 7.96 -0.21 1.79
N ILE A 74 9.10 0.39 1.44
CA ILE A 74 10.22 -0.27 0.76
C ILE A 74 11.40 -0.34 1.73
N CYS A 75 12.06 -1.50 1.79
CA CYS A 75 13.31 -1.61 2.53
C CYS A 75 14.45 -0.94 1.77
N GLY A 76 15.11 0.03 2.40
CA GLY A 76 16.25 0.74 1.84
C GLY A 76 17.58 0.01 2.03
N ASN A 77 18.63 0.53 1.39
CA ASN A 77 20.00 -0.01 1.45
C ASN A 77 20.65 0.07 2.84
N ASN A 78 20.05 0.82 3.77
CA ASN A 78 20.45 0.91 5.17
C ASN A 78 19.70 -0.11 6.07
N ALA A 79 18.98 -1.08 5.47
CA ALA A 79 18.11 -2.03 6.17
C ALA A 79 17.03 -1.37 7.03
N ARG A 80 16.49 -0.22 6.57
CA ARG A 80 15.38 0.49 7.20
C ARG A 80 14.21 0.64 6.23
N TRP A 81 12.99 0.61 6.77
CA TRP A 81 11.76 0.82 6.01
C TRP A 81 11.54 2.29 5.71
N ARG A 82 11.06 2.61 4.52
CA ARG A 82 10.67 3.98 4.12
C ARG A 82 9.46 3.96 3.19
N ALA A 83 8.66 5.02 3.22
CA ALA A 83 7.61 5.21 2.23
C ALA A 83 8.19 5.66 0.89
N PHE A 84 7.41 5.51 -0.19
CA PHE A 84 7.78 5.99 -1.52
C PHE A 84 8.09 7.50 -1.48
N GLU A 85 9.21 7.91 -2.11
CA GLU A 85 9.74 9.28 -2.10
C GLU A 85 10.00 9.91 -0.71
N SER A 86 9.90 9.14 0.38
CA SER A 86 10.18 9.64 1.72
C SER A 86 11.65 9.43 2.10
N SER A 87 12.23 10.45 2.74
CA SER A 87 13.55 10.38 3.39
C SER A 87 13.47 9.86 4.83
N ILE A 88 12.27 9.57 5.35
CA ILE A 88 12.04 9.21 6.74
C ILE A 88 12.04 7.68 6.90
N ASN A 89 12.82 7.18 7.87
CA ASN A 89 12.85 5.77 8.23
C ASN A 89 11.71 5.44 9.20
N VAL A 90 10.96 4.39 8.90
CA VAL A 90 9.86 3.86 9.70
C VAL A 90 10.35 2.69 10.55
N ALA A 91 10.17 2.78 11.87
CA ALA A 91 10.54 1.72 12.81
C ALA A 91 9.32 0.96 13.38
N SER A 92 8.17 1.62 13.46
CA SER A 92 6.93 1.08 14.01
C SER A 92 5.72 1.79 13.42
N ILE A 93 4.57 1.11 13.41
CA ILE A 93 3.32 1.64 12.88
C ILE A 93 2.20 1.44 13.90
N SER A 94 1.37 2.47 14.08
CA SER A 94 0.10 2.41 14.80
C SER A 94 -1.05 2.65 13.84
N CYS A 95 -2.18 1.99 14.08
CA CYS A 95 -3.42 2.19 13.34
C CYS A 95 -4.50 2.74 14.27
N THR A 96 -5.03 3.92 13.95
CA THR A 96 -6.08 4.59 14.73
C THR A 96 -7.12 5.17 13.80
N VAL A 97 -8.39 4.92 14.11
CA VAL A 97 -9.55 5.47 13.38
C VAL A 97 -10.35 6.39 14.29
N LEU A 98 -11.04 7.36 13.69
CA LEU A 98 -11.96 8.25 14.39
C LEU A 98 -13.37 7.64 14.42
N ASP A 99 -13.99 7.65 15.59
CA ASP A 99 -15.40 7.30 15.78
C ASP A 99 -16.25 8.55 15.48
N ILE A 100 -16.66 8.70 14.22
CA ILE A 100 -17.63 9.73 13.83
C ILE A 100 -19.03 9.09 13.98
N PRO A 101 -19.98 9.75 14.68
CA PRO A 101 -21.34 9.22 14.79
C PRO A 101 -21.92 8.95 13.39
N PRO A 102 -22.44 7.75 13.12
CA PRO A 102 -22.90 7.38 11.79
C PRO A 102 -24.13 8.20 11.36
N ILE A 103 -24.14 8.64 10.09
CA ILE A 103 -25.38 8.91 9.37
C ILE A 103 -26.17 7.58 9.30
N PRO A 104 -27.47 7.54 9.60
CA PRO A 104 -28.22 6.29 9.65
C PRO A 104 -28.29 5.65 8.26
N THR A 105 -27.55 4.56 8.06
CA THR A 105 -27.70 3.67 6.90
C THR A 105 -28.20 2.30 7.34
N THR A 106 -29.17 1.83 6.57
CA THR A 106 -30.00 0.64 6.77
C THR A 106 -29.17 -0.64 6.93
N THR A 107 -29.53 -1.41 7.95
CA THR A 107 -29.06 -2.77 8.28
C THR A 107 -29.16 -3.72 7.08
N GLN A 108 -28.02 -4.28 6.64
CA GLN A 108 -27.98 -5.55 5.91
C GLN A 108 -27.65 -6.72 6.86
N PRO A 109 -28.11 -7.94 6.55
CA PRO A 109 -28.02 -9.08 7.46
C PRO A 109 -26.60 -9.64 7.58
N LYS A 110 -26.24 -9.95 8.82
CA LYS A 110 -25.02 -10.64 9.24
C LYS A 110 -24.91 -12.03 8.56
N PRO A 111 -23.80 -12.36 7.87
CA PRO A 111 -23.56 -13.72 7.41
C PRO A 111 -23.34 -14.67 8.62
N PRO A 112 -23.74 -15.95 8.49
CA PRO A 112 -23.65 -16.92 9.58
C PRO A 112 -22.20 -17.22 10.00
N PRO A 113 -21.99 -17.69 11.24
CA PRO A 113 -20.66 -18.05 11.73
C PRO A 113 -20.08 -19.23 10.93
N VAL A 114 -18.83 -19.06 10.47
CA VAL A 114 -18.04 -20.12 9.84
C VAL A 114 -17.66 -21.14 10.91
N THR A 115 -18.18 -22.37 10.78
CA THR A 115 -17.76 -23.52 11.59
C THR A 115 -16.36 -23.96 11.18
N THR A 116 -15.43 -23.90 12.14
CA THR A 116 -14.06 -24.40 12.02
C THR A 116 -14.03 -25.93 11.98
N PRO A 117 -13.45 -26.58 10.96
CA PRO A 117 -13.21 -28.01 11.01
C PRO A 117 -12.02 -28.36 11.90
N THR A 118 -12.16 -29.45 12.65
CA THR A 118 -11.14 -30.06 13.50
C THR A 118 -9.99 -30.62 12.65
N ILE A 119 -8.75 -30.17 12.91
CA ILE A 119 -7.55 -30.59 12.17
C ILE A 119 -6.93 -31.83 12.85
N LEU A 120 -6.78 -32.92 12.08
CA LEU A 120 -5.90 -34.05 12.40
C LEU A 120 -4.48 -33.72 11.92
N PRO A 121 -3.41 -34.07 12.68
CA PRO A 121 -2.05 -33.72 12.28
C PRO A 121 -1.54 -34.69 11.20
N ILE A 122 -1.29 -34.19 9.99
CA ILE A 122 -0.56 -34.89 8.93
C ILE A 122 0.82 -34.22 8.79
N PRO A 123 1.94 -34.95 8.96
CA PRO A 123 3.26 -34.42 8.67
C PRO A 123 3.52 -34.55 7.17
N THR A 124 3.14 -33.51 6.42
CA THR A 124 3.57 -33.32 5.02
C THR A 124 4.10 -31.91 4.90
N THR A 125 5.38 -31.76 4.56
CA THR A 125 6.02 -30.47 4.32
C THR A 125 5.32 -29.77 3.16
N ILE A 126 4.44 -28.81 3.47
CA ILE A 126 3.66 -28.07 2.47
C ILE A 126 4.63 -27.27 1.57
N PRO A 127 4.63 -27.50 0.25
CA PRO A 127 5.53 -26.80 -0.67
C PRO A 127 5.23 -25.29 -0.65
N CYS A 128 6.28 -24.47 -0.81
CA CYS A 128 6.14 -23.02 -0.82
C CYS A 128 5.49 -22.55 -2.12
N ILE A 129 4.17 -22.33 -2.09
CA ILE A 129 3.43 -21.77 -3.22
C ILE A 129 2.97 -20.36 -2.83
N ALA A 130 3.32 -19.37 -3.65
CA ALA A 130 2.90 -17.98 -3.53
C ALA A 130 2.52 -17.43 -4.91
N LYS A 131 1.32 -16.86 -5.04
CA LYS A 131 0.78 -16.29 -6.27
C LYS A 131 0.11 -14.94 -6.00
N TRP A 132 0.21 -14.05 -6.98
CA TRP A 132 -0.47 -12.76 -6.92
C TRP A 132 -1.95 -12.91 -7.21
N THR A 133 -2.79 -12.19 -6.46
CA THR A 133 -4.16 -11.91 -6.88
C THR A 133 -4.18 -10.99 -8.09
N THR A 134 -5.36 -10.80 -8.68
CA THR A 134 -5.59 -9.69 -9.61
C THR A 134 -5.31 -8.36 -8.93
N TRP A 135 -4.90 -7.36 -9.72
CA TRP A 135 -4.78 -5.99 -9.25
C TRP A 135 -6.14 -5.44 -8.86
N GLU A 136 -6.16 -4.70 -7.76
CA GLU A 136 -7.26 -3.84 -7.37
C GLU A 136 -7.38 -2.65 -8.33
N SER A 137 -8.49 -1.92 -8.21
CA SER A 137 -8.70 -0.69 -8.97
C SER A 137 -7.70 0.38 -8.56
N TRP A 138 -7.37 1.28 -9.49
CA TRP A 138 -6.59 2.45 -9.15
C TRP A 138 -7.35 3.36 -8.18
N SER A 139 -6.63 3.89 -7.21
CA SER A 139 -7.11 4.95 -6.33
C SER A 139 -7.47 6.20 -7.13
N VAL A 140 -8.23 7.08 -6.51
CA VAL A 140 -8.47 8.43 -7.04
C VAL A 140 -7.13 9.16 -7.12
N CYS A 141 -6.98 9.96 -8.18
CA CYS A 141 -5.81 10.80 -8.37
C CYS A 141 -5.76 11.91 -7.31
N THR A 142 -4.59 12.15 -6.70
CA THR A 142 -4.43 13.16 -5.64
C THR A 142 -4.48 14.61 -6.12
N ASP A 143 -4.42 14.84 -7.44
CA ASP A 143 -4.55 16.16 -8.06
C ASP A 143 -5.30 16.02 -9.39
N THR A 144 -5.77 17.13 -9.95
CA THR A 144 -6.66 17.14 -11.12
C THR A 144 -5.99 17.59 -12.41
N CYS A 145 -4.71 18.00 -12.39
CA CYS A 145 -3.99 18.45 -13.59
C CYS A 145 -2.46 18.41 -13.43
N GLY A 146 -1.77 18.71 -14.52
CA GLY A 146 -0.34 18.99 -14.61
C GLY A 146 0.56 17.82 -14.28
N ALA A 147 0.02 16.59 -14.28
CA ALA A 147 0.67 15.40 -13.74
C ALA A 147 1.11 15.53 -12.27
N TYR A 148 0.62 16.54 -11.52
CA TYR A 148 0.95 16.75 -10.11
C TYR A 148 0.40 15.65 -9.20
N GLY A 149 -0.69 15.04 -9.62
CA GLY A 149 -1.37 13.98 -8.89
C GLY A 149 -0.72 12.63 -9.14
N SER A 150 -0.79 11.78 -8.13
CA SER A 150 -0.45 10.37 -8.19
C SER A 150 -1.66 9.52 -7.82
N ARG A 151 -1.68 8.29 -8.33
CA ARG A 151 -2.63 7.26 -7.94
C ARG A 151 -1.92 5.93 -7.75
N GLN A 152 -2.49 5.08 -6.92
CA GLN A 152 -1.90 3.80 -6.54
C GLN A 152 -2.89 2.66 -6.75
N ARG A 153 -2.38 1.45 -6.96
CA ARG A 153 -3.16 0.22 -6.93
C ARG A 153 -2.39 -0.88 -6.23
N PHE A 154 -3.10 -1.83 -5.65
CA PHE A 154 -2.51 -2.90 -4.85
C PHE A 154 -2.97 -4.27 -5.31
N ARG A 155 -2.27 -5.30 -4.83
CA ARG A 155 -2.66 -6.71 -4.98
C ARG A 155 -2.16 -7.49 -3.76
N SER A 156 -2.83 -8.59 -3.45
CA SER A 156 -2.47 -9.45 -2.32
C SER A 156 -1.65 -10.65 -2.78
N CYS A 157 -0.82 -11.18 -1.87
CA CYS A 157 -0.06 -12.40 -2.12
C CYS A 157 -0.74 -13.62 -1.47
N GLU A 158 -1.38 -14.45 -2.29
CA GLU A 158 -1.94 -15.73 -1.86
C GLU A 158 -0.80 -16.74 -1.66
N ARG A 159 -0.61 -17.16 -0.42
CA ARG A 159 0.52 -18.03 -0.03
C ARG A 159 0.06 -19.18 0.86
N THR A 160 0.79 -20.28 0.75
CA THR A 160 0.56 -21.50 1.55
C THR A 160 1.21 -21.45 2.92
N ARG A 161 2.28 -20.67 3.09
CA ARG A 161 3.02 -20.48 4.35
C ARG A 161 3.46 -19.03 4.48
N GLU A 162 3.64 -18.55 5.71
CA GLU A 162 3.96 -17.13 5.98
C GLU A 162 5.34 -16.70 5.48
N ASP A 163 6.29 -17.63 5.42
CA ASP A 163 7.66 -17.42 4.93
C ASP A 163 7.76 -17.49 3.40
N CYS A 164 6.65 -17.73 2.70
CA CYS A 164 6.56 -17.67 1.25
C CYS A 164 6.21 -16.26 0.77
N PHE A 165 6.98 -15.73 -0.18
CA PHE A 165 6.76 -14.39 -0.72
C PHE A 165 6.51 -14.44 -2.22
N CYS A 166 5.54 -13.66 -2.67
CA CYS A 166 5.35 -13.43 -4.09
C CYS A 166 6.50 -12.57 -4.64
N LEU A 167 7.02 -12.95 -5.81
CA LEU A 167 8.04 -12.19 -6.51
C LEU A 167 7.40 -11.05 -7.30
N GLY A 168 7.93 -9.85 -7.11
CA GLY A 168 7.45 -8.63 -7.75
C GLY A 168 6.85 -7.64 -6.75
N ARG A 169 6.32 -6.55 -7.29
CA ARG A 169 5.78 -5.45 -6.48
C ARG A 169 4.36 -5.75 -6.02
N LEU A 170 4.06 -5.41 -4.77
CA LEU A 170 2.72 -5.52 -4.18
C LEU A 170 1.85 -4.29 -4.50
N SER A 171 2.49 -3.15 -4.83
CA SER A 171 1.82 -1.95 -5.31
C SER A 171 2.38 -1.44 -6.63
N GLU A 172 1.60 -0.58 -7.25
CA GLU A 172 2.06 0.27 -8.34
C GLU A 172 1.60 1.71 -8.09
N THR A 173 2.43 2.67 -8.47
CA THR A 173 2.14 4.11 -8.39
C THR A 173 2.41 4.74 -9.74
N GLU A 174 1.52 5.62 -10.18
CA GLU A 174 1.72 6.39 -11.39
C GLU A 174 1.22 7.84 -11.24
N PHE A 175 1.78 8.73 -12.06
CA PHE A 175 1.25 10.09 -12.20
C PHE A 175 0.00 10.07 -13.07
N CYS A 176 -0.98 10.85 -12.66
CA CYS A 176 -2.30 10.88 -13.29
C CYS A 176 -2.71 12.32 -13.60
N ASN A 177 -3.80 12.47 -14.36
CA ASN A 177 -4.30 13.78 -14.78
C ASN A 177 -3.23 14.61 -15.50
N LEU A 178 -2.74 14.04 -16.60
CA LEU A 178 -1.65 14.59 -17.39
C LEU A 178 -2.04 15.86 -18.17
N GLN A 179 -3.31 16.24 -18.24
CA GLN A 179 -3.70 17.51 -18.85
C GLN A 179 -2.99 18.70 -18.18
N PRO A 180 -2.42 19.67 -18.92
CA PRO A 180 -1.78 20.83 -18.31
C PRO A 180 -2.72 21.60 -17.39
N CYS A 181 -2.20 22.09 -16.27
CA CYS A 181 -2.93 23.02 -15.42
C CYS A 181 -3.06 24.39 -16.11
N LEU A 182 -4.14 25.11 -15.75
CA LEU A 182 -4.33 26.50 -16.13
C LEU A 182 -3.67 27.44 -15.11
N TYR A 183 -3.38 28.67 -15.54
CA TYR A 183 -2.95 29.76 -14.66
C TYR A 183 -3.91 29.89 -13.47
N PRO A 184 -3.42 30.09 -12.22
CA PRO A 184 -2.07 30.50 -11.83
C PRO A 184 -1.07 29.37 -11.57
N ARG A 185 -1.45 28.10 -11.79
CA ARG A 185 -0.55 26.97 -11.58
C ARG A 185 0.40 26.83 -12.77
N ASN A 186 1.60 26.33 -12.50
CA ASN A 186 2.49 25.88 -13.56
C ASN A 186 1.80 24.76 -14.36
N ALA A 187 1.97 24.77 -15.67
CA ALA A 187 1.28 23.87 -16.58
C ALA A 187 1.54 22.40 -16.25
N CYS A 188 2.78 22.06 -15.91
CA CYS A 188 3.20 20.71 -15.56
C CYS A 188 4.09 20.71 -14.31
N ARG A 189 4.10 19.58 -13.60
CA ARG A 189 5.03 19.34 -12.50
C ARG A 189 6.50 19.38 -12.94
N PRO A 190 7.46 19.54 -12.01
CA PRO A 190 8.88 19.49 -12.34
C PRO A 190 9.25 18.20 -13.11
N ASN A 191 10.17 18.33 -14.08
CA ASN A 191 10.60 17.28 -15.00
C ASN A 191 9.54 16.80 -16.00
N TYR A 192 8.45 17.54 -16.15
CA TYR A 192 7.44 17.31 -17.18
C TYR A 192 7.29 18.57 -18.04
N MET A 193 7.05 18.36 -19.34
CA MET A 193 6.78 19.43 -20.31
C MET A 193 5.47 19.19 -21.03
N VAL A 194 4.85 20.27 -21.52
CA VAL A 194 3.66 20.16 -22.36
C VAL A 194 4.08 19.64 -23.74
N SER A 195 3.49 18.52 -24.15
CA SER A 195 3.62 17.95 -25.48
C SER A 195 2.25 17.56 -26.05
N SER A 196 2.19 17.31 -27.35
CA SER A 196 0.97 16.84 -28.01
C SER A 196 0.96 15.31 -28.04
N VAL A 197 -0.01 14.71 -27.35
CA VAL A 197 -0.23 13.26 -27.32
C VAL A 197 -1.67 13.01 -27.76
N ASN A 198 -1.88 12.23 -28.83
CA ASN A 198 -3.22 11.93 -29.38
C ASN A 198 -4.06 13.20 -29.64
N GLN A 199 -3.44 14.22 -30.24
CA GLN A 199 -4.07 15.53 -30.54
C GLN A 199 -4.56 16.32 -29.31
N LYS A 200 -4.09 15.96 -28.11
CA LYS A 200 -4.34 16.71 -26.88
C LYS A 200 -3.02 17.11 -26.24
N PHE A 201 -3.00 18.30 -25.64
CA PHE A 201 -1.86 18.71 -24.83
C PHE A 201 -1.83 17.89 -23.54
N ALA A 202 -0.67 17.30 -23.25
CA ALA A 202 -0.42 16.50 -22.07
C ALA A 202 0.98 16.79 -21.52
N CYS A 203 1.12 16.71 -20.22
CA CYS A 203 2.39 16.73 -19.53
C CYS A 203 3.08 15.37 -19.73
N VAL A 204 4.24 15.39 -20.36
CA VAL A 204 5.09 14.21 -20.59
C VAL A 204 6.45 14.40 -19.91
N PRO A 205 7.12 13.31 -19.50
CA PRO A 205 8.48 13.41 -18.95
C PRO A 205 9.42 14.10 -19.94
N ILE A 206 10.30 14.95 -19.43
CA ILE A 206 11.41 15.52 -20.21
C ILE A 206 12.42 14.38 -20.44
N GLN A 207 12.84 14.18 -21.69
CA GLN A 207 13.84 13.17 -22.09
C GLN A 207 15.27 13.66 -21.82
#